data_AF-A0A9W7J417-F1
#
_entry.id   AF-A0A9W7J417-F1
#
_cell.length_a   1.000
_cell.length_b   1.000
_cell.length_c   1.000
_cell.angle_alpha   90.00
_cell.angle_beta   90.00
_cell.angle_gamma   90.00
#
_symmetry.space_group_name_H-M   'P 1'
#
loop_
_entity.id
_entity.type
_entity.pdbx_description
1 polymer ?
#
loop_
_entity_poly.entity_id
_entity_poly.type
_entity_poly.pdbx_seq_one_letter_code
_entity_poly.pdbx_strand_id
1 'polypeptide(L)'
;MKDVASAIFNLCIFHENKARAVRDDAIRVILKKIMDDVHVDELLAILAMLSTHQRVVEEMGELGVFPCLLRIIRESNCEQNKKNCIAILHTVCLNDRTKWKVLKEEEVTYGTISKLAQDGTSRTKRKANIILERLRRAINITHTA
;
A
#
# COMPACT_ATOMS: atom_id res chain seq x y z
N MET A 1 -21.36 -6.23 2.48
CA MET A 1 -20.02 -5.70 2.85
C MET A 1 -19.74 -4.34 2.23
N LYS A 2 -20.05 -4.12 0.95
CA LYS A 2 -19.90 -2.83 0.28
C LYS A 2 -20.47 -1.63 1.06
N ASP A 3 -21.71 -1.72 1.57
CA ASP A 3 -22.33 -0.62 2.33
C ASP A 3 -21.65 -0.33 3.66
N VAL A 4 -21.20 -1.38 4.36
CA VAL A 4 -20.44 -1.26 5.62
C VAL A 4 -19.07 -0.64 5.35
N ALA A 5 -18.40 -1.07 4.28
CA ALA A 5 -17.10 -0.53 3.90
C ALA A 5 -17.20 0.94 3.46
N SER A 6 -18.25 1.32 2.73
CA SER A 6 -18.54 2.71 2.39
C SER A 6 -18.84 3.56 3.62
N ALA A 7 -19.57 3.02 4.60
CA ALA A 7 -19.82 3.73 5.87
C ALA A 7 -18.52 3.95 6.66
N ILE A 8 -17.68 2.92 6.80
CA ILE A 8 -16.36 3.03 7.44
C ILE A 8 -15.47 4.03 6.69
N PHE A 9 -15.50 3.98 5.35
CA PHE A 9 -14.76 4.91 4.51
C PHE A 9 -15.16 6.35 4.83
N ASN A 10 -16.46 6.65 4.80
CA ASN A 10 -16.98 8.00 5.06
C ASN A 10 -16.69 8.47 6.48
N LEU A 11 -16.80 7.59 7.48
CA LEU A 11 -16.49 7.94 8.87
C LEU A 11 -15.02 8.30 9.05
N CYS A 12 -14.11 7.56 8.44
CA CYS A 12 -12.66 7.75 8.59
C CYS A 12 -12.06 8.82 7.65
N ILE A 13 -12.89 9.59 6.92
CA ILE A 13 -12.44 10.84 6.28
C ILE A 13 -11.98 11.85 7.34
N PHE A 14 -12.66 11.88 8.49
CA PHE A 14 -12.32 12.76 9.61
C PHE A 14 -11.18 12.18 10.45
N HIS A 15 -10.16 12.99 10.74
CA HIS A 15 -8.96 12.59 11.49
C HIS A 15 -9.25 11.97 12.86
N GLU A 16 -10.27 12.47 13.56
CA GLU A 16 -10.69 11.97 14.88
C GLU A 16 -11.21 10.52 14.83
N ASN A 17 -11.93 10.17 13.76
CA ASN A 17 -12.46 8.83 13.55
C ASN A 17 -11.37 7.85 13.07
N LYS A 18 -10.36 8.34 12.33
CA LYS A 18 -9.15 7.54 12.04
C LYS A 18 -8.47 7.11 13.33
N ALA A 19 -8.31 8.04 14.28
CA ALA A 19 -7.69 7.75 15.55
C ALA A 19 -8.50 6.73 16.39
N ARG A 20 -9.85 6.72 16.27
CA ARG A 20 -10.71 5.72 16.94
C ARG A 20 -10.60 4.32 16.32
N ALA A 21 -10.70 4.21 15.00
CA ALA A 21 -10.57 2.92 14.30
C ALA A 21 -9.21 2.25 14.57
N VAL A 22 -8.17 3.05 14.76
CA VAL A 22 -6.82 2.61 15.12
C VAL A 22 -6.71 2.16 16.58
N ARG A 23 -7.59 2.62 17.49
CA ARG A 23 -7.58 2.22 18.90
C ARG A 23 -8.26 0.88 19.15
N ASP A 24 -9.25 0.51 18.35
CA ASP A 24 -10.12 -0.65 18.59
C ASP A 24 -9.69 -1.92 17.82
N ASP A 25 -8.40 -2.06 17.49
CA ASP A 25 -7.80 -3.24 16.83
C ASP A 25 -8.38 -3.61 15.44
N ALA A 26 -9.27 -2.77 14.89
CA ALA A 26 -9.90 -2.98 13.59
C ALA A 26 -8.88 -3.08 12.45
N ILE A 27 -7.72 -2.44 12.59
CA ILE A 27 -6.63 -2.48 11.61
C ILE A 27 -6.11 -3.90 11.44
N ARG A 28 -5.80 -4.62 12.54
CA ARG A 28 -5.30 -6.00 12.46
C ARG A 28 -6.31 -6.91 11.79
N VAL A 29 -7.60 -6.72 12.05
CA VAL A 29 -8.69 -7.49 11.42
C VAL A 29 -8.77 -7.21 9.92
N ILE A 30 -8.70 -5.93 9.51
CA ILE A 30 -8.69 -5.53 8.09
C ILE A 30 -7.49 -6.15 7.37
N LEU A 31 -6.30 -6.06 7.97
CA LEU A 31 -5.07 -6.60 7.40
C LEU A 31 -5.13 -8.12 7.23
N LYS A 32 -5.59 -8.85 8.26
CA LYS A 32 -5.77 -10.31 8.17
C LYS A 32 -6.75 -10.69 7.08
N LYS A 33 -7.92 -10.04 7.01
CA LYS A 33 -8.90 -10.32 5.96
C LYS A 33 -8.36 -10.07 4.56
N ILE A 34 -7.56 -9.01 4.34
CA ILE A 34 -6.90 -8.77 3.04
C ILE A 34 -5.91 -9.91 2.73
N MET A 35 -5.13 -10.37 3.71
CA MET A 35 -4.17 -11.47 3.50
C MET A 35 -4.85 -12.82 3.27
N ASP A 36 -6.04 -13.02 3.82
CA ASP A 36 -6.88 -14.20 3.62
C ASP A 36 -7.73 -14.11 2.33
N ASP A 37 -7.48 -13.09 1.47
CA ASP A 37 -8.23 -12.81 0.24
C ASP A 37 -9.76 -12.59 0.45
N VAL A 38 -10.16 -12.08 1.62
CA VAL A 38 -11.57 -11.83 2.00
C VAL A 38 -11.93 -10.35 1.87
N HIS A 39 -12.85 -10.02 0.96
CA HIS A 39 -13.33 -8.63 0.70
C HIS A 39 -12.19 -7.64 0.38
N VAL A 40 -11.22 -8.08 -0.43
CA VAL A 40 -9.98 -7.34 -0.74
C VAL A 40 -10.27 -5.94 -1.29
N ASP A 41 -11.19 -5.82 -2.25
CA ASP A 41 -11.49 -4.56 -2.95
C ASP A 41 -11.93 -3.46 -1.98
N GLU A 42 -12.90 -3.77 -1.12
CA GLU A 42 -13.44 -2.84 -0.15
C GLU A 42 -12.42 -2.50 0.95
N LEU A 43 -11.72 -3.52 1.46
CA LEU A 43 -10.80 -3.36 2.57
C LEU A 43 -9.53 -2.62 2.16
N LEU A 44 -9.05 -2.78 0.92
CA LEU A 44 -7.93 -2.01 0.38
C LEU A 44 -8.23 -0.51 0.31
N ALA A 45 -9.47 -0.12 -0.01
CA ALA A 45 -9.85 1.29 -0.05
C ALA A 45 -9.79 1.92 1.35
N ILE A 46 -10.25 1.19 2.37
CA ILE A 46 -10.19 1.61 3.77
C ILE A 46 -8.73 1.68 4.22
N LEU A 47 -7.94 0.63 3.97
CA LEU A 47 -6.54 0.56 4.35
C LEU A 47 -5.73 1.70 3.71
N ALA A 48 -5.96 2.03 2.44
CA ALA A 48 -5.29 3.13 1.76
C ALA A 48 -5.52 4.47 2.46
N MET A 49 -6.75 4.73 2.90
CA MET A 49 -7.09 5.95 3.64
C MET A 49 -6.49 5.99 5.06
N LEU A 50 -6.43 4.84 5.74
CA LEU A 50 -5.91 4.70 7.10
C LEU A 50 -4.37 4.67 7.15
N SER A 51 -3.71 4.26 6.06
CA SER A 51 -2.25 4.12 5.96
C SER A 51 -1.48 5.42 6.23
N THR A 52 -2.14 6.57 6.22
CA THR A 52 -1.54 7.87 6.60
C THR A 52 -1.26 7.99 8.09
N HIS A 53 -1.79 7.08 8.92
CA HIS A 53 -1.60 7.07 10.36
C HIS A 53 -0.46 6.13 10.75
N GLN A 54 0.51 6.62 11.54
CA GLN A 54 1.74 5.89 11.88
C GLN A 54 1.49 4.50 12.48
N ARG A 55 0.55 4.39 13.44
CA ARG A 55 0.18 3.09 14.01
C ARG A 55 -0.28 2.06 12.96
N VAL A 56 -0.93 2.47 11.87
CA VAL A 56 -1.33 1.55 10.78
C VAL A 56 -0.11 1.06 10.02
N VAL A 57 0.89 1.93 9.85
CA VAL A 57 2.19 1.58 9.24
C VAL A 57 2.92 0.53 10.08
N GLU A 58 2.95 0.71 11.40
CA GLU A 58 3.56 -0.23 12.35
C GLU A 58 2.89 -1.59 12.28
N GLU A 59 1.54 -1.62 12.36
CA GLU A 59 0.73 -2.82 12.25
C GLU A 59 0.95 -3.59 10.93
N MET A 60 1.05 -2.87 9.80
CA MET A 60 1.40 -3.47 8.51
C MET A 60 2.83 -4.04 8.48
N GLY A 61 3.74 -3.41 9.21
CA GLY A 61 5.11 -3.86 9.38
C GLY A 61 5.18 -5.18 10.13
N GLU A 62 4.47 -5.29 11.26
CA GLU A 62 4.41 -6.48 12.10
C GLU A 62 3.71 -7.65 11.41
N LEU A 63 2.58 -7.41 10.75
CA LEU A 63 1.79 -8.47 10.11
C LEU A 63 2.34 -8.90 8.75
N GLY A 64 3.39 -8.26 8.23
CA GLY A 64 4.01 -8.67 6.97
C GLY A 64 3.08 -8.49 5.77
N VAL A 65 2.32 -7.39 5.71
CA VAL A 65 1.31 -7.14 4.67
C VAL A 65 1.93 -6.79 3.30
N PHE A 66 3.20 -6.38 3.29
CA PHE A 66 3.90 -5.90 2.09
C PHE A 66 3.92 -6.88 0.91
N PRO A 67 4.35 -8.14 1.07
CA PRO A 67 4.32 -9.13 -0.01
C PRO A 67 2.92 -9.37 -0.57
N CYS A 68 1.89 -9.32 0.29
CA CYS A 68 0.49 -9.44 -0.13
C CYS A 68 0.08 -8.28 -1.07
N LEU A 69 0.42 -7.03 -0.71
CA LEU A 69 0.12 -5.87 -1.56
C LEU A 69 0.83 -5.94 -2.92
N LEU A 70 2.08 -6.43 -2.95
CA LEU A 70 2.83 -6.61 -4.19
C LEU A 70 2.23 -7.71 -5.06
N ARG A 71 1.84 -8.84 -4.46
CA ARG A 71 1.09 -9.90 -5.13
C ARG A 71 -0.20 -9.36 -5.77
N ILE A 72 -0.99 -8.60 -5.01
CA ILE A 72 -2.23 -7.99 -5.53
C ILE A 72 -1.94 -7.08 -6.72
N ILE A 73 -0.85 -6.28 -6.72
CA ILE A 73 -0.50 -5.44 -7.88
C ILE A 73 -0.22 -6.29 -9.13
N ARG A 74 0.49 -7.41 -8.97
CA ARG A 74 0.85 -8.30 -10.08
C ARG A 74 -0.36 -9.04 -10.66
N GLU A 75 -1.25 -9.51 -9.80
CA GLU A 75 -2.29 -10.49 -10.16
C GLU A 75 -3.67 -9.85 -10.39
N SER A 76 -3.97 -8.72 -9.74
CA SER A 76 -5.29 -8.11 -9.84
C SER A 76 -5.55 -7.54 -11.23
N ASN A 77 -6.74 -7.80 -11.78
CA ASN A 77 -7.26 -7.10 -12.96
C ASN A 77 -7.99 -5.78 -12.60
N CYS A 78 -8.23 -5.54 -11.31
CA CYS A 78 -8.87 -4.32 -10.82
C CYS A 78 -7.86 -3.18 -10.67
N GLU A 79 -7.98 -2.14 -11.51
CA GLU A 79 -7.13 -0.95 -11.48
C GLU A 79 -7.26 -0.16 -10.17
N GLN A 80 -8.43 -0.20 -9.52
CA GLN A 80 -8.65 0.44 -8.24
C GLN A 80 -7.81 -0.24 -7.14
N ASN A 81 -7.73 -1.57 -7.14
CA ASN A 81 -6.90 -2.32 -6.18
C ASN A 81 -5.43 -2.00 -6.37
N LYS A 82 -4.93 -1.99 -7.61
CA LYS A 82 -3.55 -1.59 -7.91
C LYS A 82 -3.26 -0.18 -7.43
N LYS A 83 -4.17 0.77 -7.68
CA LYS A 83 -4.07 2.16 -7.23
C LYS A 83 -4.03 2.27 -5.70
N ASN A 84 -4.86 1.51 -4.99
CA ASN A 84 -4.87 1.50 -3.53
C ASN A 84 -3.56 0.89 -2.98
N CYS A 85 -3.12 -0.25 -3.52
CA CYS A 85 -1.88 -0.92 -3.11
C CYS A 85 -0.66 -0.02 -3.31
N ILE A 86 -0.49 0.58 -4.49
CA ILE A 86 0.66 1.46 -4.76
C ILE A 86 0.62 2.73 -3.88
N ALA A 87 -0.57 3.20 -3.51
CA ALA A 87 -0.72 4.29 -2.54
C ALA A 87 -0.24 3.88 -1.14
N ILE A 88 -0.66 2.72 -0.65
CA ILE A 88 -0.26 2.17 0.66
C ILE A 88 1.26 1.96 0.69
N LEU A 89 1.83 1.27 -0.30
CA LEU A 89 3.27 0.99 -0.37
C LEU A 89 4.09 2.28 -0.35
N HIS A 90 3.69 3.29 -1.11
CA HIS A 90 4.35 4.60 -1.10
C HIS A 90 4.32 5.25 0.28
N THR A 91 3.15 5.25 0.94
CA THR A 91 2.99 5.84 2.28
C THR A 91 3.86 5.12 3.30
N VAL A 92 3.88 3.79 3.29
CA VAL A 92 4.68 3.03 4.23
C VAL A 92 6.18 3.24 4.00
N CYS A 93 6.65 3.24 2.74
CA CYS A 93 8.06 3.49 2.45
C CYS A 93 8.53 4.91 2.80
N LEU A 94 7.61 5.88 2.88
CA LEU A 94 7.93 7.21 3.39
C LEU A 94 8.21 7.23 4.89
N ASN A 95 7.53 6.36 5.65
CA ASN A 95 7.62 6.29 7.10
C ASN A 95 8.66 5.25 7.58
N ASP A 96 8.85 4.16 6.85
CA ASP A 96 9.83 3.12 7.14
C ASP A 96 10.76 2.91 5.93
N ARG A 97 12.01 3.35 6.10
CA ARG A 97 13.02 3.28 5.03
C ARG A 97 13.45 1.86 4.69
N THR A 98 13.31 0.90 5.61
CA THR A 98 13.71 -0.49 5.37
C THR A 98 12.89 -1.13 4.25
N LYS A 99 11.66 -0.65 4.04
CA LYS A 99 10.72 -1.14 3.04
C LYS A 99 11.12 -0.79 1.61
N TRP A 100 12.00 0.19 1.39
CA TRP A 100 12.59 0.44 0.08
C TRP A 100 13.41 -0.74 -0.44
N LYS A 101 14.06 -1.51 0.44
CA LYS A 101 14.81 -2.71 0.05
C LYS A 101 13.88 -3.77 -0.54
N VAL A 102 12.72 -3.99 0.09
CA VAL A 102 11.69 -4.92 -0.39
C VAL A 102 11.16 -4.49 -1.76
N LEU A 103 10.86 -3.19 -1.94
CA LEU A 103 10.42 -2.67 -3.25
C LEU A 103 11.52 -2.80 -4.33
N LYS A 104 12.79 -2.64 -3.95
CA LYS A 104 13.91 -2.83 -4.88
C LYS A 104 14.01 -4.28 -5.33
N GLU A 105 13.93 -5.23 -4.39
CA GLU A 105 13.98 -6.67 -4.69
C GLU A 105 12.79 -7.09 -5.56
N GLU A 106 11.59 -6.62 -5.25
CA GLU A 106 10.40 -6.84 -6.07
C GLU A 106 10.56 -6.30 -7.49
N GLU A 107 11.07 -5.08 -7.62
CA GLU A 107 11.27 -4.44 -8.92
C GLU A 107 12.33 -5.18 -9.76
N VAL A 108 13.43 -5.62 -9.15
CA VAL A 108 14.46 -6.42 -9.83
C VAL A 108 13.91 -7.78 -10.26
N THR A 109 13.09 -8.40 -9.43
CA THR A 109 12.60 -9.78 -9.67
C THR A 109 11.47 -9.82 -10.69
N TYR A 110 10.52 -8.90 -10.58
CA TYR A 110 9.25 -8.96 -11.32
C TYR A 110 8.97 -7.74 -12.20
N GLY A 111 9.73 -6.65 -12.06
CA GLY A 111 9.45 -5.39 -12.77
C GLY A 111 8.08 -4.79 -12.43
N THR A 112 7.52 -5.12 -11.27
CA THR A 112 6.13 -4.84 -10.90
C THR A 112 5.80 -3.36 -10.95
N ILE A 113 6.70 -2.49 -10.45
CA ILE A 113 6.47 -1.05 -10.42
C ILE A 113 6.69 -0.45 -11.81
N SER A 114 7.68 -0.93 -12.57
CA SER A 114 7.87 -0.53 -13.98
C SER A 114 6.67 -0.85 -14.84
N LYS A 115 6.13 -2.06 -14.74
CA LYS A 115 4.91 -2.45 -15.47
C LYS A 115 3.74 -1.54 -15.09
N LEU A 116 3.58 -1.25 -13.80
CA LEU A 116 2.53 -0.34 -13.33
C LEU A 116 2.70 1.10 -13.85
N ALA A 117 3.94 1.57 -14.02
CA ALA A 117 4.26 2.87 -14.62
C ALA A 117 3.98 2.92 -16.13
N GLN A 118 4.00 1.78 -16.82
CA GLN A 118 3.73 1.66 -18.26
C GLN A 118 2.24 1.44 -18.56
N ASP A 119 1.57 0.60 -17.78
CA ASP A 119 0.23 0.09 -18.11
C ASP A 119 -0.89 0.71 -17.26
N GLY A 120 -0.56 1.27 -16.09
CA GLY A 120 -1.56 1.75 -15.14
C GLY A 120 -2.36 2.98 -15.61
N THR A 121 -3.40 3.32 -14.85
CA THR A 121 -4.09 4.62 -15.01
C THR A 121 -3.15 5.81 -14.76
N SER A 122 -3.46 7.00 -15.27
CA SER A 122 -2.65 8.22 -15.08
C SER A 122 -2.23 8.46 -13.61
N ARG A 123 -3.15 8.26 -12.64
CA ARG A 123 -2.85 8.42 -11.21
C ARG A 123 -1.88 7.34 -10.70
N THR A 124 -2.09 6.10 -11.10
CA THR A 124 -1.25 4.96 -10.74
C THR A 124 0.16 5.15 -11.31
N LYS A 125 0.26 5.51 -12.59
CA LYS A 125 1.53 5.81 -13.29
C LYS A 125 2.33 6.88 -12.58
N ARG A 126 1.70 8.00 -12.21
CA ARG A 126 2.40 9.09 -11.51
C ARG A 126 3.07 8.59 -10.23
N LYS A 127 2.36 7.80 -9.43
CA LYS A 127 2.90 7.29 -8.16
C LYS A 127 3.97 6.22 -8.37
N ALA A 128 3.77 5.32 -9.33
CA ALA A 128 4.77 4.32 -9.70
C ALA A 128 6.09 4.98 -10.16
N ASN A 129 6.01 6.02 -10.99
CA ASN A 129 7.19 6.77 -11.42
C ASN A 129 7.95 7.45 -10.26
N ILE A 130 7.24 8.00 -9.28
CA ILE A 130 7.87 8.58 -8.07
C ILE A 130 8.64 7.50 -7.29
N ILE A 131 8.08 6.29 -7.16
CA ILE A 131 8.75 5.17 -6.49
C ILE A 131 9.99 4.77 -7.28
N LEU A 132 9.89 4.60 -8.60
CA LEU A 132 11.01 4.22 -9.46
C LEU A 132 12.15 5.25 -9.41
N GLU A 133 11.83 6.55 -9.44
CA GLU A 133 12.82 7.62 -9.31
C GLU A 133 13.59 7.51 -7.99
N ARG A 134 12.90 7.23 -6.89
CA ARG A 134 13.54 7.03 -5.58
C ARG A 134 14.40 5.76 -5.53
N LEU A 135 13.93 4.66 -6.12
CA LEU A 135 14.71 3.43 -6.23
C LEU A 135 16.02 3.66 -7.01
N ARG A 136 15.96 4.41 -8.12
CA ARG A 136 17.15 4.78 -8.91
C ARG A 136 18.12 5.66 -8.13
N ARG A 137 17.63 6.66 -7.39
CA ARG A 137 18.49 7.51 -6.54
C ARG A 137 19.20 6.71 -5.46
N ALA A 138 18.52 5.74 -4.86
CA ALA A 138 19.15 4.86 -3.86
C ALA A 138 20.28 4.00 -4.45
N ILE A 139 20.17 3.58 -5.72
CA ILE A 139 21.21 2.83 -6.45
C ILE A 139 22.45 3.70 -6.70
N ASN A 140 22.26 4.97 -7.05
CA ASN A 140 23.36 5.88 -7.36
C ASN A 140 24.21 6.26 -6.13
N ILE A 141 23.71 6.07 -4.91
CA ILE A 141 24.47 6.34 -3.68
C ILE A 141 25.36 5.13 -3.32
N THR A 142 24.95 3.91 -3.67
CA THR A 142 25.71 2.68 -3.38
C THR A 142 26.89 2.40 -4.32
N HIS A 143 27.03 3.12 -5.44
CA HIS A 143 28.13 2.95 -6.39
C HIS A 143 29.29 3.95 -6.20
N THR A 144 29.20 4.83 -5.20
CA THR A 144 30.18 5.90 -4.96
C THR A 144 30.94 5.74 -3.63
N ALA A 145 30.94 4.53 -3.05
CA ALA A 145 31.67 4.18 -1.83
C ALA A 145 32.74 3.13 -2.11
#